data_AF-A0A067C5M6-F1
#
_entry.id   AF-A0A067C5M6-F1
#
_cell.length_a   1.000
_cell.length_b   1.000
_cell.length_c   1.000
_cell.angle_alpha   90.00
_cell.angle_beta   90.00
_cell.angle_gamma   90.00
#
_symmetry.space_group_name_H-M   'P 1'
#
loop_
_entity.id
_entity.type
_entity.pdbx_description
1 polymer ?
#
loop_
_entity_poly.entity_id
_entity_poly.type
_entity_poly.pdbx_seq_one_letter_code
_entity_poly.pdbx_strand_id
1 'polypeptide(L)'
;MPPAPPASDIPTKPTCPSSRKAEPGDTVFMTLDDGPSIKGRKNLLTALMQINQTISFFESSYNFCGAETYYEQELHCQSPSPYSEVTDLFAYTIKAGHFLAAHSNTHYYSNSSRLCEYANMAKFTKIDAQYESCGNTPVADMTALNNESLWDNDDEFAMYQKAMTNIWTYARLPCTSAWRLPGYQKITLLGPKDGLQPELGARTEVADAMFRGSLPCRNETFQSKPWNTIGWDVEVRPDGANNLPPKCNIFRNIEQGFGGGHDPQRRQEVVVLGHDYHYDTPEKAKLFRDVLVELKLQGYALDTIDHLKTH
;
A
#
# COMPACT_ATOMS: atom_id res chain seq x y z
N MET A 1 -4.27 2.32 23.40
CA MET A 1 -2.98 2.49 22.69
C MET A 1 -2.01 1.43 23.17
N PRO A 2 -1.22 0.78 22.29
CA PRO A 2 -0.09 -0.01 22.74
C PRO A 2 0.87 0.87 23.55
N PRO A 3 1.59 0.31 24.54
CA PRO A 3 2.60 1.06 25.29
C PRO A 3 3.65 1.66 24.34
N ALA A 4 4.23 2.79 24.73
CA ALA A 4 5.31 3.42 23.97
C ALA A 4 6.39 2.38 23.64
N PRO A 5 6.88 2.35 22.39
CA PRO A 5 7.87 1.36 21.98
C PRO A 5 9.12 1.48 22.84
N PRO A 6 9.80 0.35 23.16
CA PRO A 6 11.06 0.42 23.90
C PRO A 6 12.05 1.31 23.15
N ALA A 7 12.82 2.11 23.89
CA ALA A 7 13.87 2.94 23.34
C ALA A 7 14.86 2.06 22.55
N SER A 8 15.21 2.50 21.36
CA SER A 8 16.13 1.82 20.45
C SER A 8 17.06 2.86 19.84
N ASP A 9 18.31 2.49 19.61
CA ASP A 9 19.28 3.41 19.00
C ASP A 9 18.81 3.83 17.60
N ILE A 10 18.70 5.14 17.39
CA ILE A 10 18.34 5.77 16.12
C ILE A 10 19.63 6.36 15.52
N PRO A 11 20.00 6.00 14.27
CA PRO A 11 21.16 6.59 13.60
C PRO A 11 21.07 8.12 13.53
N THR A 12 22.19 8.80 13.75
CA THR A 12 22.28 10.28 13.69
C THR A 12 23.16 10.80 12.56
N LYS A 13 23.78 9.90 11.79
CA LYS A 13 24.64 10.21 10.65
C LYS A 13 24.37 9.21 9.53
N PRO A 14 24.49 9.62 8.25
CA PRO A 14 24.39 8.71 7.13
C PRO A 14 25.47 7.63 7.22
N THR A 15 25.13 6.41 6.85
CA THR A 15 26.03 5.24 6.92
C THR A 15 26.05 4.45 5.62
N CYS A 16 25.09 4.67 4.73
CA CYS A 16 25.06 4.03 3.43
C CYS A 16 25.81 4.86 2.40
N PRO A 17 26.58 4.23 1.50
CA PRO A 17 27.19 4.93 0.39
C PRO A 17 26.09 5.48 -0.52
N SER A 18 26.19 6.76 -0.83
CA SER A 18 25.29 7.48 -1.72
C SER A 18 26.01 7.78 -3.03
N SER A 19 25.30 7.59 -4.15
CA SER A 19 25.80 7.86 -5.50
C SER A 19 25.34 9.22 -6.04
N ARG A 20 24.38 9.88 -5.39
CA ARG A 20 23.94 11.24 -5.73
C ARG A 20 23.62 12.06 -4.48
N LYS A 21 23.80 13.37 -4.56
CA LYS A 21 23.31 14.28 -3.52
C LYS A 21 21.82 14.54 -3.74
N ALA A 22 21.02 14.44 -2.67
CA ALA A 22 19.61 14.83 -2.73
C ALA A 22 19.49 16.33 -3.09
N GLU A 23 18.54 16.64 -3.97
CA GLU A 23 18.22 18.00 -4.39
C GLU A 23 17.01 18.53 -3.62
N PRO A 24 16.87 19.87 -3.44
CA PRO A 24 15.66 20.44 -2.85
C PRO A 24 14.41 20.03 -3.63
N GLY A 25 13.48 19.33 -2.96
CA GLY A 25 12.25 18.81 -3.56
C GLY A 25 12.25 17.29 -3.77
N ASP A 26 13.40 16.62 -3.65
CA ASP A 26 13.47 15.16 -3.75
C ASP A 26 12.68 14.51 -2.60
N THR A 27 11.58 13.85 -2.96
CA THR A 27 10.60 13.28 -2.05
C THR A 27 10.43 11.79 -2.31
N VAL A 28 10.52 11.01 -1.23
CA VAL A 28 10.26 9.57 -1.26
C VAL A 28 8.91 9.30 -0.62
N PHE A 29 8.02 8.68 -1.39
CA PHE A 29 6.74 8.20 -0.92
C PHE A 29 6.89 6.71 -0.60
N MET A 30 7.15 6.40 0.67
CA MET A 30 7.18 5.01 1.12
C MET A 30 5.74 4.46 1.16
N THR A 31 5.50 3.39 0.40
CA THR A 31 4.22 2.69 0.35
C THR A 31 4.37 1.21 0.69
N LEU A 32 3.46 0.67 1.51
CA LEU A 32 3.41 -0.75 1.84
C LEU A 32 2.04 -1.34 1.46
N ASP A 33 2.06 -2.37 0.63
CA ASP A 33 0.87 -3.09 0.17
C ASP A 33 0.54 -4.27 1.11
N ASP A 34 -0.63 -4.89 0.92
CA ASP A 34 -1.05 -6.16 1.52
C ASP A 34 -1.31 -6.17 3.02
N GLY A 35 -1.45 -4.97 3.60
CA GLY A 35 -1.82 -4.82 5.00
C GLY A 35 -3.32 -4.89 5.26
N PRO A 36 -3.77 -4.89 6.54
CA PRO A 36 -2.94 -4.95 7.73
C PRO A 36 -2.60 -6.40 8.05
N SER A 37 -1.35 -6.80 7.84
CA SER A 37 -0.89 -8.12 8.29
C SER A 37 -0.68 -8.07 9.81
N ILE A 38 -1.10 -9.09 10.57
CA ILE A 38 -1.04 -9.05 12.04
C ILE A 38 0.39 -8.75 12.54
N LYS A 39 1.37 -9.53 12.09
CA LYS A 39 2.76 -9.40 12.57
C LYS A 39 3.45 -8.19 11.95
N GLY A 40 3.34 -8.02 10.64
CA GLY A 40 4.00 -6.94 9.90
C GLY A 40 3.54 -5.57 10.40
N ARG A 41 2.22 -5.34 10.43
CA ARG A 41 1.65 -4.04 10.80
C ARG A 41 2.02 -3.66 12.22
N LYS A 42 1.91 -4.61 13.16
CA LYS A 42 2.26 -4.37 14.57
C LYS A 42 3.72 -3.93 14.73
N ASN A 43 4.66 -4.63 14.09
CA ASN A 43 6.08 -4.29 14.18
C ASN A 43 6.39 -2.98 13.48
N LEU A 44 5.80 -2.74 12.31
CA LEU A 44 5.96 -1.50 11.53
C LEU A 44 5.49 -0.28 12.32
N LEU A 45 4.28 -0.29 12.87
CA LEU A 45 3.74 0.83 13.65
C LEU A 45 4.62 1.10 14.89
N THR A 46 5.07 0.04 15.57
CA THR A 46 6.02 0.15 16.70
C THR A 46 7.31 0.85 16.28
N ALA A 47 7.88 0.49 15.13
CA ALA A 47 9.12 1.07 14.63
C ALA A 47 8.96 2.51 14.12
N LEU A 48 7.82 2.82 13.47
CA LEU A 48 7.51 4.15 12.93
C LEU A 48 7.25 5.19 14.03
N MET A 49 6.60 4.78 15.13
CA MET A 49 6.42 5.64 16.30
C MET A 49 7.73 6.12 16.90
N GLN A 50 8.81 5.31 16.86
CA GLN A 50 10.11 5.68 17.42
C GLN A 50 10.72 6.90 16.72
N ILE A 51 10.32 7.19 15.48
CA ILE A 51 10.82 8.31 14.67
C ILE A 51 9.72 9.32 14.29
N ASN A 52 8.50 9.13 14.82
CA ASN A 52 7.30 9.91 14.49
C ASN A 52 7.13 10.14 12.98
N GLN A 53 7.19 9.06 12.19
CA GLN A 53 7.10 9.12 10.73
C GLN A 53 5.82 8.45 10.22
N THR A 54 5.06 9.18 9.40
CA THR A 54 3.93 8.63 8.65
C THR A 54 4.38 8.10 7.29
N ILE A 55 3.63 7.14 6.76
CA ILE A 55 3.85 6.52 5.44
C ILE A 55 2.49 6.17 4.84
N SER A 56 2.47 5.65 3.61
CA SER A 56 1.25 5.20 2.95
C SER A 56 1.10 3.68 3.04
N PHE A 57 -0.10 3.21 3.36
CA PHE A 57 -0.49 1.80 3.31
C PHE A 57 -1.57 1.60 2.26
N PHE A 58 -1.42 0.55 1.46
CA PHE A 58 -2.43 0.08 0.52
C PHE A 58 -3.02 -1.19 1.12
N GLU A 59 -4.28 -1.07 1.57
CA GLU A 59 -4.92 -2.05 2.45
C GLU A 59 -5.72 -3.08 1.65
N SER A 60 -5.56 -4.34 2.05
CA SER A 60 -6.25 -5.51 1.51
C SER A 60 -7.07 -6.22 2.57
N SER A 61 -8.34 -6.48 2.27
CA SER A 61 -9.29 -7.01 3.26
C SER A 61 -9.15 -8.50 3.56
N TYR A 62 -8.45 -9.27 2.73
CA TYR A 62 -8.30 -10.72 2.95
C TYR A 62 -7.68 -11.05 4.32
N ASN A 63 -6.87 -10.15 4.88
CA ASN A 63 -6.23 -10.33 6.19
C ASN A 63 -7.24 -10.55 7.33
N PHE A 64 -8.49 -10.07 7.19
CA PHE A 64 -9.56 -10.28 8.18
C PHE A 64 -10.03 -11.73 8.26
N CYS A 65 -9.75 -12.52 7.22
CA CYS A 65 -10.13 -13.92 7.09
C CYS A 65 -8.93 -14.86 7.30
N GLY A 66 -7.71 -14.37 7.11
CA GLY A 66 -6.46 -15.08 7.35
C GLY A 66 -5.29 -14.39 6.65
N ALA A 67 -4.06 -14.80 6.97
CA ALA A 67 -2.85 -14.22 6.35
C ALA A 67 -2.67 -14.56 4.86
N GLU A 68 -3.55 -15.38 4.29
CA GLU A 68 -3.50 -15.86 2.92
C GLU A 68 -4.80 -15.51 2.20
N THR A 69 -4.68 -15.06 0.96
CA THR A 69 -5.81 -14.59 0.13
C THR A 69 -6.85 -15.69 -0.13
N TYR A 70 -6.44 -16.96 -0.17
CA TYR A 70 -7.34 -18.08 -0.45
C TYR A 70 -8.44 -18.25 0.61
N TYR A 71 -8.19 -17.89 1.86
CA TYR A 71 -9.20 -18.01 2.92
C TYR A 71 -10.44 -17.16 2.60
N GLU A 72 -10.21 -15.95 2.09
CA GLU A 72 -11.27 -15.04 1.67
C GLU A 72 -11.94 -15.53 0.38
N GLN A 73 -11.16 -15.99 -0.59
CA GLN A 73 -11.65 -16.44 -1.90
C GLN A 73 -12.49 -17.72 -1.84
N GLU A 74 -12.23 -18.60 -0.87
CA GLU A 74 -12.99 -19.83 -0.66
C GLU A 74 -14.13 -19.66 0.36
N LEU A 75 -14.33 -18.45 0.92
CA LEU A 75 -15.27 -18.16 2.00
C LEU A 75 -15.04 -19.00 3.27
N HIS A 76 -13.78 -19.39 3.52
CA HIS A 76 -13.39 -20.24 4.64
C HIS A 76 -12.33 -19.55 5.50
N CYS A 77 -12.76 -18.62 6.35
CA CYS A 77 -11.85 -17.94 7.26
C CYS A 77 -11.20 -18.88 8.27
N GLN A 78 -9.96 -18.56 8.65
CA GLN A 78 -9.23 -19.24 9.70
C GLN A 78 -10.03 -19.23 11.01
N SER A 79 -9.86 -20.30 11.79
CA SER A 79 -10.38 -20.41 13.15
C SER A 79 -9.21 -20.67 14.12
N PRO A 80 -9.00 -19.82 15.15
CA PRO A 80 -9.78 -18.60 15.45
C PRO A 80 -9.59 -17.50 14.39
N SER A 81 -10.61 -16.67 14.21
CA SER A 81 -10.58 -15.58 13.22
C SER A 81 -9.63 -14.46 13.64
N PRO A 82 -8.82 -13.90 12.72
CA PRO A 82 -7.95 -12.77 12.98
C PRO A 82 -8.68 -11.41 13.00
N TYR A 83 -10.01 -11.40 12.73
CA TYR A 83 -10.79 -10.19 12.47
C TYR A 83 -10.57 -9.08 13.50
N SER A 84 -10.67 -9.38 14.80
CA SER A 84 -10.54 -8.35 15.85
C SER A 84 -9.15 -7.72 15.89
N GLU A 85 -8.09 -8.54 15.78
CA GLU A 85 -6.71 -8.05 15.82
C GLU A 85 -6.38 -7.20 14.58
N VAL A 86 -6.82 -7.63 13.40
CA VAL A 86 -6.63 -6.87 12.16
C VAL A 86 -7.42 -5.56 12.19
N THR A 87 -8.63 -5.59 12.75
CA THR A 87 -9.45 -4.39 12.94
C THR A 87 -8.76 -3.38 13.87
N ASP A 88 -8.23 -3.85 15.00
CA ASP A 88 -7.49 -3.00 15.95
C ASP A 88 -6.26 -2.38 15.32
N LEU A 89 -5.52 -3.15 14.50
CA LEU A 89 -4.35 -2.67 13.77
C LEU A 89 -4.72 -1.64 12.70
N PHE A 90 -5.83 -1.83 11.98
CA PHE A 90 -6.35 -0.85 11.04
C PHE A 90 -6.71 0.47 11.73
N ALA A 91 -7.49 0.41 12.82
CA ALA A 91 -7.84 1.59 13.60
C ALA A 91 -6.58 2.28 14.17
N TYR A 92 -5.62 1.50 14.65
CA TYR A 92 -4.38 2.04 15.18
C TYR A 92 -3.52 2.74 14.11
N THR A 93 -3.51 2.21 12.89
CA THR A 93 -2.84 2.83 11.74
C THR A 93 -3.41 4.21 11.44
N ILE A 94 -4.74 4.35 11.51
CA ILE A 94 -5.45 5.63 11.33
C ILE A 94 -5.11 6.60 12.46
N LYS A 95 -5.18 6.15 13.72
CA LYS A 95 -4.86 7.00 14.89
C LYS A 95 -3.40 7.48 14.88
N ALA A 96 -2.49 6.72 14.28
CA ALA A 96 -1.09 7.11 14.07
C ALA A 96 -0.88 8.07 12.89
N GLY A 97 -1.94 8.46 12.17
CA GLY A 97 -1.91 9.47 11.11
C GLY A 97 -1.34 8.99 9.77
N HIS A 98 -1.20 7.68 9.58
CA HIS A 98 -0.76 7.14 8.30
C HIS A 98 -1.81 7.37 7.19
N PHE A 99 -1.34 7.43 5.95
CA PHE A 99 -2.23 7.48 4.79
C PHE A 99 -2.65 6.06 4.41
N LEU A 100 -3.95 5.85 4.12
CA LEU A 100 -4.50 4.56 3.72
C LEU A 100 -5.18 4.71 2.34
N ALA A 101 -4.97 3.71 1.48
CA ALA A 101 -5.57 3.60 0.15
C ALA A 101 -6.03 2.16 -0.12
N ALA A 102 -6.90 1.97 -1.11
CA ALA A 102 -7.46 0.64 -1.43
C ALA A 102 -6.47 -0.25 -2.19
N HIS A 103 -6.41 -1.54 -1.84
CA HIS A 103 -5.60 -2.56 -2.52
C HIS A 103 -6.36 -3.85 -2.83
N SER A 104 -7.68 -3.75 -3.02
CA SER A 104 -8.61 -4.86 -3.22
C SER A 104 -8.86 -5.74 -2.00
N ASN A 105 -10.00 -6.44 -1.99
CA ASN A 105 -10.33 -7.37 -0.94
C ASN A 105 -9.53 -8.65 -1.06
N THR A 106 -9.38 -9.19 -2.27
CA THR A 106 -8.84 -10.55 -2.48
C THR A 106 -7.46 -10.59 -3.10
N HIS A 107 -6.90 -9.44 -3.44
CA HIS A 107 -5.63 -9.29 -4.16
C HIS A 107 -5.64 -9.95 -5.55
N TYR A 108 -6.80 -10.38 -6.05
CA TYR A 108 -6.96 -11.15 -7.29
C TYR A 108 -6.12 -12.43 -7.39
N TYR A 109 -5.54 -12.90 -6.29
CA TYR A 109 -4.50 -13.91 -6.35
C TYR A 109 -5.07 -15.30 -6.64
N SER A 110 -4.64 -15.95 -7.71
CA SER A 110 -5.04 -17.33 -8.02
C SER A 110 -4.03 -18.31 -7.45
N ASN A 111 -4.44 -19.17 -6.52
CA ASN A 111 -3.55 -20.20 -5.95
C ASN A 111 -3.07 -21.19 -7.03
N SER A 112 -3.88 -21.39 -8.08
CA SER A 112 -3.58 -22.32 -9.17
C SER A 112 -2.43 -21.85 -10.07
N SER A 113 -2.43 -20.57 -10.47
CA SER A 113 -1.41 -19.99 -11.35
C SER A 113 -0.30 -19.26 -10.59
N ARG A 114 -0.53 -18.94 -9.31
CA ARG A 114 0.32 -18.11 -8.45
C ARG A 114 0.53 -16.70 -8.99
N LEU A 115 -0.51 -16.16 -9.63
CA LEU A 115 -0.53 -14.82 -10.23
C LEU A 115 -1.79 -14.06 -9.77
N CYS A 116 -1.76 -12.73 -9.88
CA CYS A 116 -2.99 -11.94 -9.81
C CYS A 116 -3.79 -12.11 -11.12
N GLU A 117 -4.99 -12.66 -11.06
CA GLU A 117 -5.87 -12.92 -12.21
C GLU A 117 -7.12 -12.05 -12.15
N TYR A 118 -7.12 -10.99 -12.95
CA TYR A 118 -8.21 -10.03 -13.08
C TYR A 118 -9.34 -10.61 -13.94
N ALA A 119 -9.01 -11.27 -15.05
CA ALA A 119 -10.02 -11.82 -15.96
C ALA A 119 -10.64 -13.11 -15.41
N ASN A 120 -9.86 -13.89 -14.66
CA ASN A 120 -10.26 -15.18 -14.10
C ASN A 120 -10.44 -15.15 -12.57
N MET A 121 -10.62 -13.97 -11.98
CA MET A 121 -10.83 -13.81 -10.54
C MET A 121 -11.94 -14.74 -10.04
N ALA A 122 -11.69 -15.41 -8.92
CA ALA A 122 -12.69 -16.24 -8.26
C ALA A 122 -13.95 -15.42 -7.97
N LYS A 123 -15.12 -15.92 -8.36
CA LYS A 123 -16.41 -15.21 -8.16
C LYS A 123 -16.99 -15.39 -6.76
N PHE A 124 -16.33 -16.18 -5.91
CA PHE A 124 -16.78 -16.54 -4.58
C PHE A 124 -16.25 -15.56 -3.50
N THR A 125 -15.88 -14.35 -3.89
CA THR A 125 -15.43 -13.32 -2.95
C THR A 125 -16.56 -12.92 -2.00
N LYS A 126 -16.28 -12.82 -0.70
CA LYS A 126 -17.24 -12.25 0.25
C LYS A 126 -17.38 -10.77 -0.05
N ILE A 127 -18.60 -10.33 -0.26
CA ILE A 127 -18.93 -8.91 -0.31
C ILE A 127 -19.71 -8.60 0.96
N ASP A 128 -19.28 -7.59 1.72
CA ASP A 128 -20.07 -7.11 2.85
C ASP A 128 -21.46 -6.70 2.36
N ALA A 129 -22.51 -6.99 3.13
CA ALA A 129 -23.90 -6.80 2.70
C ALA A 129 -24.18 -5.39 2.12
N GLN A 130 -23.54 -4.36 2.69
CA GLN A 130 -23.64 -2.97 2.24
C GLN A 130 -23.10 -2.71 0.82
N TYR A 131 -22.26 -3.60 0.31
CA TYR A 131 -21.61 -3.53 -1.00
C TYR A 131 -22.14 -4.60 -1.97
N GLU A 132 -23.14 -5.42 -1.62
CA GLU A 132 -23.68 -6.46 -2.51
C GLU A 132 -24.09 -5.91 -3.89
N SER A 133 -24.56 -4.66 -3.94
CA SER A 133 -24.89 -3.96 -5.19
C SER A 133 -23.71 -3.73 -6.13
N CYS A 134 -22.46 -3.83 -5.65
CA CYS A 134 -21.26 -3.77 -6.49
C CYS A 134 -21.11 -5.00 -7.40
N GLY A 135 -21.65 -6.15 -6.98
CA GLY A 135 -21.38 -7.45 -7.60
C GLY A 135 -19.93 -7.92 -7.46
N ASN A 136 -19.61 -9.08 -8.04
CA ASN A 136 -18.29 -9.75 -7.91
C ASN A 136 -17.33 -9.44 -9.06
N THR A 137 -17.21 -8.16 -9.47
CA THR A 137 -16.28 -7.76 -10.53
C THR A 137 -14.93 -7.35 -9.95
N PRO A 138 -13.83 -7.38 -10.71
CA PRO A 138 -12.54 -6.89 -10.22
C PRO A 138 -12.58 -5.42 -9.74
N VAL A 139 -13.35 -4.55 -10.40
CA VAL A 139 -13.54 -3.15 -9.96
C VAL A 139 -14.28 -3.09 -8.63
N ALA A 140 -15.28 -3.97 -8.43
CA ALA A 140 -16.00 -4.08 -7.16
C ALA A 140 -15.14 -4.65 -6.03
N ASP A 141 -14.18 -5.53 -6.33
CA ASP A 141 -13.24 -6.05 -5.34
C ASP A 141 -12.34 -4.96 -4.75
N MET A 142 -12.22 -3.80 -5.41
CA MET A 142 -11.51 -2.62 -4.87
C MET A 142 -12.30 -1.89 -3.77
N THR A 143 -13.56 -2.27 -3.51
CA THR A 143 -14.33 -1.71 -2.39
C THR A 143 -13.74 -2.13 -1.06
N ALA A 144 -13.85 -1.24 -0.07
CA ALA A 144 -12.92 -1.22 1.03
C ALA A 144 -13.53 -1.54 2.40
N LEU A 145 -12.59 -1.83 3.30
CA LEU A 145 -12.76 -1.96 4.75
C LEU A 145 -13.50 -0.79 5.36
N ASN A 146 -14.50 -1.08 6.21
CA ASN A 146 -15.17 -0.07 7.01
C ASN A 146 -15.27 -0.53 8.47
N ASN A 147 -14.92 0.34 9.42
CA ASN A 147 -15.30 0.18 10.83
C ASN A 147 -15.56 1.54 11.49
N GLU A 148 -16.82 1.80 11.86
CA GLU A 148 -17.27 3.05 12.51
C GLU A 148 -17.28 2.99 14.04
N SER A 149 -16.97 1.85 14.66
CA SER A 149 -17.24 1.62 16.10
C SER A 149 -16.02 1.71 17.02
N LEU A 150 -14.84 2.11 16.53
CA LEU A 150 -13.56 2.11 17.29
C LEU A 150 -12.97 3.50 17.58
N TRP A 151 -13.79 4.54 17.50
CA TRP A 151 -13.38 5.94 17.61
C TRP A 151 -13.85 6.51 18.94
N ASP A 152 -12.90 6.92 19.79
CA ASP A 152 -13.18 7.27 21.18
C ASP A 152 -13.65 8.74 21.32
N ASN A 153 -13.42 9.58 20.31
CA ASN A 153 -13.77 11.00 20.29
C ASN A 153 -13.89 11.55 18.85
N ASP A 154 -14.36 12.81 18.73
CA ASP A 154 -14.59 13.49 17.45
C ASP A 154 -13.33 13.64 16.59
N ASP A 155 -12.16 13.86 17.21
CA ASP A 155 -10.89 14.01 16.49
C ASP A 155 -10.47 12.68 15.84
N GLU A 156 -10.57 11.58 16.58
CA GLU A 156 -10.31 10.23 16.06
C GLU A 156 -11.32 9.84 14.97
N PHE A 157 -12.60 10.20 15.13
CA PHE A 157 -13.61 9.98 14.11
C PHE A 157 -13.33 10.80 12.84
N ALA A 158 -12.84 12.03 12.96
CA ALA A 158 -12.43 12.83 11.82
C ALA A 158 -11.21 12.23 11.09
N MET A 159 -10.24 11.66 11.82
CA MET A 159 -9.13 10.91 11.22
C MET A 159 -9.64 9.70 10.42
N TYR A 160 -10.60 8.98 10.97
CA TYR A 160 -11.26 7.87 10.28
C TYR A 160 -12.00 8.33 9.02
N GLN A 161 -12.79 9.41 9.09
CA GLN A 161 -13.46 9.96 7.91
C GLN A 161 -12.47 10.37 6.82
N LYS A 162 -11.32 10.95 7.20
CA LYS A 162 -10.23 11.25 6.27
C LYS A 162 -9.64 9.97 5.66
N ALA A 163 -9.35 8.95 6.46
CA ALA A 163 -8.82 7.67 5.98
C ALA A 163 -9.79 6.99 5.01
N MET A 164 -11.09 6.97 5.31
CA MET A 164 -12.11 6.44 4.41
C MET A 164 -12.20 7.25 3.13
N THR A 165 -12.13 8.58 3.21
CA THR A 165 -12.08 9.43 2.02
C THR A 165 -10.88 9.09 1.15
N ASN A 166 -9.71 8.88 1.74
CA ASN A 166 -8.50 8.49 1.02
C ASN A 166 -8.64 7.13 0.35
N ILE A 167 -9.15 6.12 1.07
CA ILE A 167 -9.44 4.78 0.53
C ILE A 167 -10.40 4.84 -0.66
N TRP A 168 -11.42 5.70 -0.61
CA TRP A 168 -12.34 5.93 -1.72
C TRP A 168 -11.81 6.87 -2.81
N THR A 169 -10.61 7.43 -2.66
CA THR A 169 -10.01 8.37 -3.63
C THR A 169 -8.75 7.81 -4.28
N TYR A 170 -7.98 6.99 -3.56
CA TYR A 170 -6.72 6.44 -4.00
C TYR A 170 -6.73 4.92 -3.92
N ALA A 171 -6.10 4.30 -4.91
CA ALA A 171 -5.99 2.87 -4.99
C ALA A 171 -4.66 2.44 -5.62
N ARG A 172 -4.24 1.21 -5.35
CA ARG A 172 -3.22 0.54 -6.15
C ARG A 172 -3.79 -0.81 -6.57
N LEU A 173 -3.59 -1.14 -7.83
CA LEU A 173 -4.04 -2.42 -8.38
C LEU A 173 -3.03 -3.52 -8.00
N PRO A 174 -3.46 -4.62 -7.34
CA PRO A 174 -2.63 -5.78 -7.08
C PRO A 174 -1.81 -6.22 -8.30
N CYS A 175 -0.54 -6.50 -8.09
CA CYS A 175 0.40 -6.92 -9.13
C CYS A 175 0.50 -5.99 -10.37
N THR A 176 0.05 -4.73 -10.33
CA THR A 176 0.02 -3.86 -11.52
C THR A 176 0.44 -2.43 -11.19
N SER A 177 1.52 -1.95 -11.80
CA SER A 177 1.94 -0.54 -11.68
C SER A 177 1.12 0.31 -12.64
N ALA A 178 -0.14 0.55 -12.28
CA ALA A 178 -1.09 1.36 -13.04
C ALA A 178 -1.19 2.77 -12.45
N TRP A 179 -0.80 3.75 -13.24
CA TRP A 179 -0.97 5.16 -12.94
C TRP A 179 -2.19 5.70 -13.69
N ARG A 180 -3.16 6.22 -12.93
CA ARG A 180 -4.32 6.93 -13.45
C ARG A 180 -4.55 8.14 -12.57
N LEU A 181 -3.92 9.24 -12.97
CA LEU A 181 -3.97 10.53 -12.29
C LEU A 181 -4.46 11.59 -13.28
N PRO A 182 -5.06 12.69 -12.82
CA PRO A 182 -5.41 13.80 -13.70
C PRO A 182 -4.20 14.26 -14.52
N GLY A 183 -4.29 14.20 -15.84
CA GLY A 183 -3.18 14.57 -16.74
C GLY A 183 -2.05 13.55 -16.89
N TYR A 184 -2.06 12.44 -16.15
CA TYR A 184 -1.00 11.43 -16.19
C TYR A 184 -1.55 10.00 -16.19
N GLN A 185 -1.22 9.24 -17.23
CA GLN A 185 -1.63 7.85 -17.36
C GLN A 185 -0.46 6.99 -17.82
N LYS A 186 -0.21 5.90 -17.11
CA LYS A 186 0.86 4.93 -17.42
C LYS A 186 0.45 3.57 -16.90
N ILE A 187 0.91 2.51 -17.55
CA ILE A 187 0.82 1.16 -16.99
C ILE A 187 2.12 0.43 -17.26
N THR A 188 2.69 -0.13 -16.19
CA THR A 188 3.86 -1.00 -16.25
C THR A 188 3.46 -2.35 -15.67
N LEU A 189 3.80 -3.42 -16.39
CA LEU A 189 3.47 -4.79 -16.02
C LEU A 189 4.65 -5.43 -15.28
N LEU A 190 4.35 -6.28 -14.29
CA LEU A 190 5.36 -6.90 -13.43
C LEU A 190 6.20 -7.97 -14.15
N GLY A 191 5.65 -8.65 -15.14
CA GLY A 191 6.38 -9.68 -15.88
C GLY A 191 5.69 -10.12 -17.17
N PRO A 192 6.36 -10.98 -17.96
CA PRO A 192 5.86 -11.41 -19.26
C PRO A 192 4.53 -12.17 -19.17
N LYS A 193 4.27 -12.87 -18.05
CA LYS A 193 3.01 -13.59 -17.84
C LYS A 193 1.84 -12.65 -17.58
N ASP A 194 2.06 -11.55 -16.85
CA ASP A 194 1.03 -10.52 -16.58
C ASP A 194 0.65 -9.73 -17.84
N GLY A 195 1.52 -9.74 -18.86
CA GLY A 195 1.29 -9.10 -20.16
C GLY A 195 0.61 -9.98 -21.21
N LEU A 196 0.20 -11.19 -20.86
CA LEU A 196 -0.56 -12.05 -21.77
C LEU A 196 -2.06 -11.74 -21.69
N GLN A 197 -2.75 -11.91 -22.82
CA GLN A 197 -4.22 -11.85 -22.83
C GLN A 197 -4.81 -13.13 -22.18
N PRO A 198 -5.98 -13.04 -21.51
CA PRO A 198 -6.85 -11.86 -21.37
C PRO A 198 -6.44 -10.89 -20.24
N GLU A 199 -5.44 -11.24 -19.42
CA GLU A 199 -5.07 -10.50 -18.21
C GLU A 199 -4.60 -9.07 -18.47
N LEU A 200 -3.82 -8.85 -19.53
CA LEU A 200 -3.40 -7.51 -19.93
C LEU A 200 -4.59 -6.57 -20.21
N GLY A 201 -5.60 -7.07 -20.92
CA GLY A 201 -6.83 -6.31 -21.21
C GLY A 201 -7.57 -5.99 -19.91
N ALA A 202 -7.82 -7.01 -19.08
CA ALA A 202 -8.56 -6.85 -17.83
C ALA A 202 -7.89 -5.87 -16.85
N ARG A 203 -6.57 -5.92 -16.69
CA ARG A 203 -5.82 -4.99 -15.82
C ARG A 203 -5.94 -3.54 -16.27
N THR A 204 -5.86 -3.31 -17.58
CA THR A 204 -6.02 -1.98 -18.17
C THR A 204 -7.46 -1.48 -18.00
N GLU A 205 -8.44 -2.34 -18.29
CA GLU A 205 -9.86 -2.02 -18.18
C GLU A 205 -10.27 -1.69 -16.74
N VAL A 206 -9.73 -2.42 -15.74
CA VAL A 206 -9.98 -2.13 -14.33
C VAL A 206 -9.36 -0.80 -13.93
N ALA A 207 -8.11 -0.51 -14.31
CA ALA A 207 -7.50 0.79 -14.04
C ALA A 207 -8.31 1.94 -14.64
N ASP A 208 -8.77 1.77 -15.89
CA ASP A 208 -9.58 2.78 -16.58
C ASP A 208 -10.99 2.91 -15.97
N ALA A 209 -11.61 1.82 -15.54
CA ALA A 209 -12.92 1.84 -14.88
C ALA A 209 -12.85 2.54 -13.51
N MET A 210 -11.81 2.25 -12.73
CA MET A 210 -11.50 2.94 -11.47
C MET A 210 -11.35 4.45 -11.72
N PHE A 211 -10.59 4.83 -12.74
CA PHE A 211 -10.39 6.24 -13.09
C PHE A 211 -11.66 6.93 -13.64
N ARG A 212 -12.55 6.21 -14.32
CA ARG A 212 -13.88 6.75 -14.68
C ARG A 212 -14.78 6.95 -13.47
N GLY A 213 -14.53 6.25 -12.36
CA GLY A 213 -15.31 6.37 -11.14
C GLY A 213 -16.68 5.70 -11.17
N SER A 214 -16.97 4.93 -12.22
CA SER A 214 -18.27 4.28 -12.42
C SER A 214 -18.33 2.93 -11.71
N LEU A 215 -18.56 2.95 -10.39
CA LEU A 215 -18.86 1.75 -9.61
C LEU A 215 -20.21 1.93 -8.90
N PRO A 216 -21.24 1.11 -9.17
CA PRO A 216 -22.62 1.37 -8.74
C PRO A 216 -22.85 1.52 -7.24
N CYS A 217 -22.02 0.88 -6.42
CA CYS A 217 -22.17 0.82 -4.97
C CYS A 217 -21.36 1.88 -4.22
N ARG A 218 -20.66 2.78 -4.91
CA ARG A 218 -20.01 3.90 -4.23
C ARG A 218 -21.09 4.81 -3.68
N ASN A 219 -20.83 5.36 -2.50
CA ASN A 219 -21.73 6.35 -1.92
C ASN A 219 -21.83 7.59 -2.84
N GLU A 220 -22.88 8.39 -2.66
CA GLU A 220 -23.14 9.57 -3.49
C GLU A 220 -21.95 10.55 -3.53
N THR A 221 -21.19 10.66 -2.44
CA THR A 221 -19.99 11.51 -2.34
C THR A 221 -18.91 11.12 -3.36
N PHE A 222 -18.78 9.83 -3.67
CA PHE A 222 -17.72 9.30 -4.52
C PHE A 222 -18.21 8.79 -5.88
N GLN A 223 -19.53 8.72 -6.07
CA GLN A 223 -20.13 8.30 -7.33
C GLN A 223 -19.64 9.17 -8.50
N SER A 224 -19.18 8.54 -9.58
CA SER A 224 -18.63 9.20 -10.78
C SER A 224 -17.38 10.06 -10.55
N LYS A 225 -16.70 9.94 -9.39
CA LYS A 225 -15.40 10.57 -9.15
C LYS A 225 -14.27 9.58 -9.43
N PRO A 226 -13.16 9.99 -10.05
CA PRO A 226 -12.04 9.09 -10.32
C PRO A 226 -11.48 8.50 -9.03
N TRP A 227 -11.12 7.22 -9.06
CA TRP A 227 -10.04 6.73 -8.21
C TRP A 227 -8.70 7.03 -8.88
N ASN A 228 -7.81 7.64 -8.11
CA ASN A 228 -6.41 7.83 -8.47
C ASN A 228 -5.67 6.51 -8.27
N THR A 229 -5.30 5.84 -9.36
CA THR A 229 -4.48 4.62 -9.24
C THR A 229 -3.00 4.97 -9.22
N ILE A 230 -2.26 4.43 -8.26
CA ILE A 230 -0.85 4.75 -8.00
C ILE A 230 0.01 3.52 -8.26
N GLY A 231 0.94 3.61 -9.21
CA GLY A 231 1.97 2.60 -9.40
C GLY A 231 3.14 2.77 -8.44
N TRP A 232 4.31 2.32 -8.85
CA TRP A 232 5.58 2.53 -8.15
C TRP A 232 6.73 2.68 -9.15
N ASP A 233 7.82 3.29 -8.69
CA ASP A 233 9.05 3.48 -9.45
C ASP A 233 10.11 2.43 -9.09
N VAL A 234 10.14 2.01 -7.82
CA VAL A 234 11.08 1.01 -7.30
C VAL A 234 10.36 0.06 -6.35
N GLU A 235 10.77 -1.22 -6.35
CA GLU A 235 10.31 -2.22 -5.39
C GLU A 235 11.46 -2.57 -4.43
N VAL A 236 11.14 -2.70 -3.14
CA VAL A 236 12.11 -3.03 -2.09
C VAL A 236 11.66 -4.26 -1.32
N ARG A 237 12.65 -5.11 -0.97
CA ARG A 237 12.44 -6.29 -0.13
C ARG A 237 13.56 -6.35 0.92
N PRO A 238 13.24 -6.64 2.20
CA PRO A 238 14.26 -6.68 3.26
C PRO A 238 15.31 -7.77 3.03
N ASP A 239 14.92 -8.89 2.42
CA ASP A 239 15.78 -10.06 2.22
C ASP A 239 16.38 -10.14 0.80
N GLY A 240 16.43 -9.02 0.07
CA GLY A 240 16.98 -8.99 -1.28
C GLY A 240 18.48 -9.32 -1.33
N ALA A 241 18.86 -10.32 -2.14
CA ALA A 241 20.26 -10.74 -2.29
C ALA A 241 21.12 -9.61 -2.88
N ASN A 242 22.15 -9.17 -2.15
CA ASN A 242 23.14 -8.21 -2.64
C ASN A 242 24.44 -8.24 -1.82
N ASN A 243 25.46 -7.54 -2.31
CA ASN A 243 26.77 -7.41 -1.65
C ASN A 243 26.82 -6.29 -0.60
N LEU A 244 25.73 -5.54 -0.41
CA LEU A 244 25.62 -4.50 0.60
C LEU A 244 24.79 -4.98 1.80
N PRO A 245 25.00 -4.43 3.00
CA PRO A 245 24.07 -4.61 4.11
C PRO A 245 22.62 -4.26 3.67
N PRO A 246 21.59 -4.99 4.15
CA PRO A 246 20.21 -4.85 3.67
C PRO A 246 19.69 -3.41 3.62
N LYS A 247 19.99 -2.62 4.65
CA LYS A 247 19.61 -1.20 4.73
C LYS A 247 20.15 -0.39 3.55
N CYS A 248 21.44 -0.57 3.25
CA CYS A 248 22.12 0.17 2.20
C CYS A 248 21.76 -0.34 0.80
N ASN A 249 21.38 -1.61 0.69
CA ASN A 249 20.80 -2.11 -0.55
C ASN A 249 19.45 -1.43 -0.85
N ILE A 250 18.55 -1.38 0.13
CA ILE A 250 17.24 -0.70 -0.01
C ILE A 250 17.44 0.79 -0.33
N PHE A 251 18.28 1.48 0.45
CA PHE A 251 18.58 2.90 0.23
C PHE A 251 19.09 3.15 -1.20
N ARG A 252 20.07 2.37 -1.67
CA ARG A 252 20.61 2.51 -3.03
C ARG A 252 19.56 2.26 -4.10
N ASN A 253 18.68 1.27 -3.92
CA ASN A 253 17.60 1.02 -4.88
C ASN A 253 16.65 2.22 -4.97
N ILE A 254 16.30 2.84 -3.83
CA ILE A 254 15.47 4.05 -3.80
C ILE A 254 16.20 5.22 -4.47
N GLU A 255 17.48 5.42 -4.17
CA GLU A 255 18.31 6.46 -4.78
C GLU A 255 18.38 6.32 -6.31
N GLN A 256 18.48 5.10 -6.81
CA GLN A 256 18.45 4.81 -8.26
C GLN A 256 17.11 5.17 -8.91
N GLY A 257 16.01 5.21 -8.15
CA GLY A 257 14.72 5.68 -8.62
C GLY A 257 14.72 7.15 -9.08
N PHE A 258 15.60 7.98 -8.50
CA PHE A 258 15.82 9.36 -8.95
C PHE A 258 16.75 9.48 -10.17
N GLY A 259 17.28 8.35 -10.66
CA GLY A 259 18.26 8.27 -11.75
C GLY A 259 17.66 8.28 -13.17
N GLY A 260 18.52 8.00 -14.16
CA GLY A 260 18.19 8.06 -15.58
C GLY A 260 17.21 6.96 -16.01
N GLY A 261 15.94 7.31 -16.11
CA GLY A 261 14.83 6.40 -16.44
C GLY A 261 13.50 6.80 -15.81
N HIS A 262 13.51 7.79 -14.90
CA HIS A 262 12.31 8.26 -14.23
C HIS A 262 11.26 8.82 -15.22
N ASP A 263 10.03 8.92 -14.75
CA ASP A 263 8.99 9.62 -15.49
C ASP A 263 9.32 11.13 -15.60
N PRO A 264 9.40 11.73 -16.81
CA PRO A 264 9.75 13.14 -16.96
C PRO A 264 8.85 14.10 -16.19
N GLN A 265 7.62 13.69 -15.87
CA GLN A 265 6.63 14.46 -15.10
C GLN A 265 6.82 14.38 -13.58
N ARG A 266 7.59 13.41 -13.07
CA ARG A 266 7.80 13.15 -11.63
C ARG A 266 9.28 13.08 -11.29
N ARG A 267 10.01 14.16 -11.58
CA ARG A 267 11.48 14.14 -11.53
C ARG A 267 12.08 14.06 -10.13
N GLN A 268 11.36 14.61 -9.17
CA GLN A 268 11.80 14.75 -7.79
C GLN A 268 11.00 13.83 -6.86
N GLU A 269 10.33 12.82 -7.40
CA GLU A 269 9.41 11.99 -6.63
C GLU A 269 9.67 10.53 -6.96
N VAL A 270 9.88 9.73 -5.93
CA VAL A 270 10.02 8.27 -6.05
C VAL A 270 8.97 7.60 -5.17
N VAL A 271 8.09 6.83 -5.81
CA VAL A 271 7.13 5.98 -5.11
C VAL A 271 7.73 4.59 -4.93
N VAL A 272 7.90 4.19 -3.68
CA VAL A 272 8.54 2.92 -3.30
C VAL A 272 7.48 1.89 -2.94
N LEU A 273 7.46 0.75 -3.62
CA LEU A 273 6.65 -0.42 -3.27
C LEU A 273 7.41 -1.31 -2.28
N GLY A 274 6.80 -1.58 -1.14
CA GLY A 274 7.13 -2.72 -0.27
C GLY A 274 5.84 -3.44 0.14
N HIS A 275 5.95 -4.46 0.99
CA HIS A 275 4.78 -5.22 1.46
C HIS A 275 4.83 -5.35 2.97
N ASP A 276 3.68 -5.14 3.62
CA ASP A 276 3.51 -5.13 5.08
C ASP A 276 4.04 -6.43 5.72
N TYR A 277 3.65 -7.58 5.16
CA TYR A 277 3.98 -8.91 5.69
C TYR A 277 5.49 -9.23 5.67
N HIS A 278 6.31 -8.52 4.91
CA HIS A 278 7.76 -8.72 4.93
C HIS A 278 8.41 -8.27 6.25
N TYR A 279 7.71 -7.47 7.07
CA TYR A 279 8.24 -6.89 8.31
C TYR A 279 7.73 -7.62 9.55
N ASP A 280 7.61 -8.94 9.46
CA ASP A 280 7.02 -9.84 10.45
C ASP A 280 7.83 -10.02 11.75
N THR A 281 9.03 -9.43 11.84
CA THR A 281 9.83 -9.37 13.08
C THR A 281 10.23 -7.93 13.44
N PRO A 282 10.52 -7.65 14.74
CA PRO A 282 11.04 -6.35 15.16
C PRO A 282 12.32 -5.93 14.44
N GLU A 283 13.21 -6.86 14.10
CA GLU A 283 14.47 -6.57 13.40
C GLU A 283 14.22 -6.10 11.97
N LYS A 284 13.29 -6.74 11.26
CA LYS A 284 12.91 -6.31 9.91
C LYS A 284 12.20 -4.96 9.94
N ALA A 285 11.30 -4.72 10.89
CA ALA A 285 10.66 -3.41 11.04
C ALA A 285 11.67 -2.31 11.45
N LYS A 286 12.65 -2.64 12.30
CA LYS A 286 13.77 -1.74 12.61
C LYS A 286 14.60 -1.40 11.37
N LEU A 287 14.87 -2.38 10.52
CA LEU A 287 15.53 -2.16 9.23
C LEU A 287 14.74 -1.15 8.38
N PHE A 288 13.41 -1.28 8.29
CA PHE A 288 12.55 -0.31 7.59
C PHE A 288 12.68 1.11 8.17
N ARG A 289 12.54 1.25 9.48
CA ARG A 289 12.75 2.53 10.19
C ARG A 289 14.12 3.13 9.87
N ASP A 290 15.17 2.32 9.91
CA ASP A 290 16.54 2.78 9.68
C ASP A 290 16.78 3.21 8.23
N VAL A 291 16.08 2.62 7.25
CA VAL A 291 16.06 3.12 5.86
C VAL A 291 15.44 4.52 5.80
N LEU A 292 14.30 4.75 6.46
CA LEU A 292 13.65 6.07 6.49
C LEU A 292 14.54 7.13 7.14
N VAL A 293 15.21 6.78 8.24
CA VAL A 293 16.19 7.65 8.90
C VAL A 293 17.37 7.94 7.98
N GLU A 294 17.92 6.93 7.29
CA GLU A 294 19.01 7.11 6.33
C GLU A 294 18.61 8.06 5.20
N LEU A 295 17.41 7.92 4.62
CA LEU A 295 16.88 8.84 3.60
C LEU A 295 16.85 10.30 4.11
N LYS A 296 16.30 10.53 5.31
CA LYS A 296 16.27 11.88 5.91
C LYS A 296 17.67 12.45 6.13
N LEU A 297 18.59 11.63 6.66
CA LEU A 297 19.98 12.05 6.92
C LEU A 297 20.74 12.37 5.64
N GLN A 298 20.35 11.77 4.52
CA GLN A 298 20.90 12.02 3.19
C GLN A 298 20.21 13.19 2.46
N GLY A 299 19.20 13.82 3.09
CA GLY A 299 18.55 15.03 2.61
C GLY A 299 17.26 14.83 1.82
N TYR A 300 16.75 13.60 1.73
CA TYR A 300 15.46 13.31 1.08
C TYR A 300 14.29 13.68 2.00
N ALA A 301 13.23 14.27 1.42
CA ALA A 301 11.94 14.41 2.09
C ALA A 301 11.21 13.05 2.08
N LEU A 302 10.37 12.82 3.10
CA LEU A 302 9.46 11.68 3.16
C LEU A 302 8.04 12.22 3.25
N ASP A 303 7.13 11.69 2.44
CA ASP A 303 5.74 12.14 2.42
C ASP A 303 4.76 11.00 2.08
N THR A 304 3.45 11.30 2.16
CA THR A 304 2.35 10.38 1.86
C THR A 304 1.72 10.67 0.50
N ILE A 305 1.10 9.64 -0.08
CA ILE A 305 0.62 9.63 -1.47
C ILE A 305 -0.41 10.74 -1.77
N ASP A 306 -1.17 11.22 -0.78
CA ASP A 306 -2.07 12.37 -0.94
C ASP A 306 -1.37 13.69 -1.27
N HIS A 307 -0.05 13.77 -1.08
CA HIS A 307 0.77 14.92 -1.45
C HIS A 307 1.58 14.72 -2.73
N LEU A 308 1.48 13.54 -3.37
CA LEU A 308 2.14 13.27 -4.64
C LEU A 308 1.64 14.24 -5.71
N LYS A 309 2.56 14.93 -6.39
CA LYS A 309 2.21 15.87 -7.46
C LYS A 309 2.29 15.16 -8.80
N THR A 310 1.33 15.48 -9.67
CA THR A 310 1.47 15.17 -11.10
C THR A 310 1.48 16.48 -11.84
N HIS A 311 2.55 16.71 -12.61
CA HIS A 311 2.81 17.94 -13.36
C HIS A 311 2.58 17.74 -14.85
#